data_AF-A0A558D0F8-F1
#
_entry.id   AF-A0A558D0F8-F1
#
_cell.length_a   1.000
_cell.length_b   1.000
_cell.length_c   1.000
_cell.angle_alpha   90.00
_cell.angle_beta   90.00
_cell.angle_gamma   90.00
#
_symmetry.space_group_name_H-M   'P 1'
#
loop_
_entity.id
_entity.type
_entity.pdbx_description
1 polymer ?
#
loop_
_entity_poly.entity_id
_entity_poly.type
_entity_poly.pdbx_seq_one_letter_code
_entity_poly.pdbx_strand_id
1 'polypeptide(L)'
;MKTMAFILVLTLLAGCQQQPIRRGNQVGAVTGAVSITEDLQSLMDFSDRFQSYEREGQLALCAEMRAAFEREANRWTGWYLATAISQVDGCGTPQEAIGWIQAMLKQRFVSSEVSWLAHYQIRLLQYQQQQQQQLAATTAEQKKLQRRLSQMDKSNSILEKQLQDLKRIETSINRRLDEKHKAD
;
A
#
# COMPACT_ATOMS: atom_id res chain seq x y z
N MET A 1 46.05 38.73 -2.75
CA MET A 1 45.44 37.53 -3.37
C MET A 1 44.52 36.83 -2.37
N LYS A 2 43.24 37.24 -2.24
CA LYS A 2 42.19 36.49 -1.50
C LYS A 2 40.80 37.16 -1.53
N THR A 3 40.37 37.74 -2.65
CA THR A 3 39.00 38.30 -2.78
C THR A 3 38.45 38.22 -4.21
N MET A 4 38.88 37.20 -4.97
CA MET A 4 38.44 36.98 -6.36
C MET A 4 37.74 35.62 -6.56
N ALA A 5 37.21 35.02 -5.48
CA ALA A 5 36.50 33.74 -5.55
C ALA A 5 34.99 33.86 -5.24
N PHE A 6 34.49 35.01 -4.80
CA PHE A 6 33.09 35.18 -4.39
C PHE A 6 32.16 35.77 -5.45
N ILE A 7 32.69 36.21 -6.60
CA ILE A 7 31.88 36.84 -7.67
C ILE A 7 31.43 35.80 -8.71
N LEU A 8 32.00 34.58 -8.71
CA LEU A 8 31.74 33.56 -9.73
C LEU A 8 30.53 32.65 -9.43
N VAL A 9 29.88 32.82 -8.27
CA VAL A 9 28.71 32.00 -7.85
C VAL A 9 27.37 32.71 -8.10
N LEU A 10 27.37 34.02 -8.38
CA LEU A 10 26.15 34.80 -8.62
C LEU A 10 25.71 34.91 -10.09
N THR A 11 26.48 34.34 -11.04
CA THR A 11 26.14 34.36 -12.47
C THR A 11 25.49 33.07 -12.99
N LEU A 12 25.28 32.06 -12.13
CA LEU A 12 24.65 30.78 -12.52
C LEU A 12 23.12 30.72 -12.26
N LEU A 13 22.51 31.78 -11.73
CA LEU A 13 21.06 31.85 -11.47
C LEU A 13 20.26 32.68 -12.48
N ALA A 14 20.89 33.13 -13.58
CA ALA A 14 20.24 33.99 -14.60
C ALA A 14 20.15 33.33 -15.99
N GLY A 15 19.99 32.00 -16.05
CA GLY A 15 20.02 31.25 -17.31
C GLY A 15 19.01 30.13 -17.39
N CYS A 16 17.72 30.46 -17.30
CA CYS A 16 16.59 29.69 -17.87
C CYS A 16 15.32 30.59 -17.90
N GLN A 17 15.45 31.82 -18.40
CA GLN A 17 14.28 32.58 -18.84
C GLN A 17 13.80 32.04 -20.19
N GLN A 18 12.51 31.72 -20.22
CA GLN A 18 11.76 31.22 -21.35
C GLN A 18 12.05 32.01 -22.64
N GLN A 19 12.35 31.28 -23.72
CA GLN A 19 12.36 31.84 -25.06
C GLN A 19 10.93 32.24 -25.47
N PRO A 20 10.72 33.46 -26.00
CA PRO A 20 9.43 33.85 -26.55
C PRO A 20 9.16 33.10 -27.86
N ILE A 21 7.94 32.57 -27.95
CA ILE A 21 7.37 31.78 -29.03
C ILE A 21 7.48 32.54 -30.37
N ARG A 22 8.23 31.96 -31.32
CA ARG A 22 8.18 32.34 -32.74
C ARG A 22 6.79 31.95 -33.28
N ARG A 23 5.93 32.95 -33.52
CA ARG A 23 4.73 32.81 -34.37
C ARG A 23 5.18 32.51 -35.81
N GLY A 24 5.08 31.26 -36.22
CA GLY A 24 5.03 30.84 -37.62
C GLY A 24 3.61 30.40 -37.94
N ASN A 25 2.99 31.05 -38.92
CA ASN A 25 1.65 30.77 -39.39
C ASN A 25 1.53 29.37 -40.01
N GLN A 26 0.47 28.65 -39.57
CA GLN A 26 -0.38 27.67 -40.28
C GLN A 26 0.36 26.43 -40.85
N VAL A 27 -0.02 25.20 -40.49
CA VAL A 27 -1.21 24.49 -41.00
C VAL A 27 -1.67 23.41 -40.00
N GLY A 28 -2.93 23.48 -39.59
CA GLY A 28 -3.81 22.38 -39.14
C GLY A 28 -3.32 21.39 -38.07
N ALA A 29 -3.77 21.55 -36.82
CA ALA A 29 -4.04 20.43 -35.92
C ALA A 29 -4.89 20.86 -34.72
N VAL A 30 -6.18 20.49 -34.79
CA VAL A 30 -7.07 20.06 -33.71
C VAL A 30 -6.99 20.78 -32.35
N THR A 31 -8.09 21.46 -32.04
CA THR A 31 -8.66 21.74 -30.72
C THR A 31 -8.41 20.66 -29.64
N GLY A 32 -7.20 20.61 -29.09
CA GLY A 32 -6.78 19.65 -28.05
C GLY A 32 -6.24 20.30 -26.78
N ALA A 33 -6.38 21.62 -26.65
CA ALA A 33 -6.05 22.38 -25.44
C ALA A 33 -7.29 22.57 -24.54
N VAL A 34 -8.21 21.60 -24.54
CA VAL A 34 -9.26 21.51 -23.52
C VAL A 34 -8.58 21.01 -22.24
N SER A 35 -8.01 21.98 -21.52
CA SER A 35 -7.80 22.08 -20.07
C SER A 35 -7.34 20.82 -19.31
N ILE A 36 -6.03 20.57 -19.32
CA ILE A 36 -5.35 19.59 -18.45
C ILE A 36 -5.70 19.79 -16.95
N THR A 37 -6.04 21.02 -16.56
CA THR A 37 -6.54 21.37 -15.23
C THR A 37 -7.92 20.79 -14.93
N GLU A 38 -8.82 20.70 -15.91
CA GLU A 38 -10.15 20.10 -15.75
C GLU A 38 -10.05 18.59 -15.54
N ASP A 39 -9.13 17.91 -16.23
CA ASP A 39 -8.91 16.48 -16.10
C ASP A 39 -8.43 16.07 -14.69
N LEU A 40 -7.47 16.82 -14.13
CA LEU A 40 -6.99 16.57 -12.78
C LEU A 40 -8.05 16.90 -11.73
N GLN A 41 -8.77 18.02 -11.91
CA GLN A 41 -9.86 18.41 -11.03
C GLN A 41 -10.96 17.35 -11.04
N SER A 42 -11.31 16.79 -12.20
CA SER A 42 -12.30 15.73 -12.32
C SER A 42 -11.90 14.45 -11.57
N LEU A 43 -10.61 14.09 -11.54
CA LEU A 43 -10.12 12.96 -10.76
C LEU A 43 -10.16 13.21 -9.26
N MET A 44 -9.86 14.44 -8.83
CA MET A 44 -9.98 14.85 -7.43
C MET A 44 -11.45 14.84 -6.98
N ASP A 45 -12.32 15.48 -7.77
CA ASP A 45 -13.76 15.52 -7.50
C ASP A 45 -14.35 14.11 -7.49
N PHE A 46 -13.92 13.23 -8.39
CA PHE A 46 -14.29 11.82 -8.37
C PHE A 46 -13.82 11.14 -7.08
N SER A 47 -12.57 11.32 -6.69
CA SER A 47 -12.02 10.74 -5.46
C SER A 47 -12.83 11.17 -4.24
N ASP A 48 -13.10 12.46 -4.10
CA ASP A 48 -13.86 12.99 -2.95
C ASP A 48 -15.29 12.45 -2.93
N ARG A 49 -15.95 12.41 -4.08
CA ARG A 49 -17.27 11.80 -4.21
C ARG A 49 -17.25 10.30 -3.90
N PHE A 50 -16.25 9.57 -4.40
CA PHE A 50 -16.11 8.14 -4.16
C PHE A 50 -15.95 7.84 -2.67
N GLN A 51 -15.12 8.63 -1.97
CA GLN A 51 -14.93 8.49 -0.52
C GLN A 51 -16.18 8.83 0.29
N SER A 52 -17.07 9.67 -0.24
CA SER A 52 -18.32 10.02 0.45
C SER A 52 -19.34 8.88 0.48
N TYR A 53 -19.22 7.86 -0.40
CA TYR A 53 -20.08 6.69 -0.36
C TYR A 53 -19.67 5.75 0.77
N GLU A 54 -20.66 5.05 1.35
CA GLU A 54 -20.38 3.89 2.18
C GLU A 54 -19.75 2.75 1.37
N ARG A 55 -19.10 1.82 2.06
CA ARG A 55 -18.35 0.72 1.43
C ARG A 55 -19.17 -0.06 0.40
N GLU A 56 -20.44 -0.36 0.67
CA GLU A 56 -21.30 -1.07 -0.29
C GLU A 56 -21.52 -0.24 -1.56
N GLY A 57 -21.75 1.06 -1.41
CA GLY A 57 -21.88 1.99 -2.54
C GLY A 57 -20.59 2.14 -3.35
N GLN A 58 -19.44 2.18 -2.68
CA GLN A 58 -18.12 2.20 -3.33
C GLN A 58 -17.90 0.94 -4.18
N LEU A 59 -18.25 -0.24 -3.65
CA LEU A 59 -18.11 -1.50 -4.35
C LEU A 59 -19.08 -1.61 -5.54
N ALA A 60 -20.32 -1.14 -5.38
CA ALA A 60 -21.30 -1.10 -6.46
C ALA A 60 -20.83 -0.20 -7.61
N LEU A 61 -20.41 1.03 -7.30
CA LEU A 61 -19.88 1.97 -8.29
C LEU A 61 -18.61 1.43 -8.98
N CYS A 62 -17.74 0.75 -8.23
CA CYS A 62 -16.59 0.09 -8.81
C CYS A 62 -16.97 -1.02 -9.79
N ALA A 63 -17.97 -1.85 -9.47
CA ALA A 63 -18.46 -2.89 -10.37
C ALA A 63 -19.05 -2.30 -11.65
N GLU A 64 -19.84 -1.22 -11.53
CA GLU A 64 -20.40 -0.49 -12.68
C GLU A 64 -19.30 0.08 -13.59
N MET A 65 -18.30 0.75 -13.01
CA MET A 65 -17.18 1.31 -13.76
C MET A 65 -16.35 0.22 -14.44
N ARG A 66 -16.15 -0.94 -13.80
CA ARG A 66 -15.47 -2.07 -14.41
C ARG A 66 -16.24 -2.59 -15.63
N ALA A 67 -17.55 -2.79 -15.49
CA ALA A 67 -18.40 -3.21 -16.61
C ALA A 67 -18.45 -2.18 -17.74
N ALA A 68 -18.35 -0.88 -17.43
CA ALA A 68 -18.22 0.18 -18.44
C ALA A 68 -16.85 0.12 -19.13
N PHE A 69 -15.77 -0.06 -18.37
CA PHE A 69 -14.40 -0.13 -18.90
C PHE A 69 -14.21 -1.34 -19.84
N GLU A 70 -14.75 -2.50 -19.48
CA GLU A 70 -14.66 -3.70 -20.32
C GLU A 70 -15.40 -3.55 -21.67
N ARG A 71 -16.50 -2.77 -21.70
CA ARG A 71 -17.28 -2.54 -22.92
C ARG A 71 -16.65 -1.51 -23.84
N GLU A 72 -16.18 -0.40 -23.27
CA GLU A 72 -15.82 0.79 -24.05
C GLU A 72 -14.32 1.04 -24.11
N ALA A 73 -13.53 0.39 -23.25
CA ALA A 73 -12.09 0.64 -23.06
C ALA A 73 -11.76 2.14 -22.90
N ASN A 74 -12.68 2.91 -22.32
CA ASN A 74 -12.52 4.34 -22.14
C ASN A 74 -11.40 4.62 -21.13
N ARG A 75 -10.39 5.37 -21.56
CA ARG A 75 -9.24 5.77 -20.77
C ARG A 75 -9.62 6.43 -19.44
N TRP A 76 -10.61 7.33 -19.43
CA TRP A 76 -11.01 8.03 -18.20
C TRP A 76 -11.63 7.09 -17.18
N THR A 77 -12.44 6.13 -17.63
CA THR A 77 -12.98 5.08 -16.77
C THR A 77 -11.84 4.26 -16.16
N GLY A 78 -10.78 3.97 -16.91
CA GLY A 78 -9.58 3.31 -16.38
C GLY A 78 -8.90 4.11 -15.26
N TRP A 79 -8.84 5.43 -15.38
CA TRP A 79 -8.29 6.31 -14.33
C TRP A 79 -9.16 6.35 -13.07
N TYR A 80 -10.48 6.48 -13.21
CA TYR A 80 -11.40 6.44 -12.08
C TYR A 80 -11.36 5.07 -11.38
N LEU A 81 -11.28 3.99 -12.15
CA LEU A 81 -11.21 2.63 -11.61
C LEU A 81 -9.89 2.39 -10.86
N ALA A 82 -8.76 2.86 -11.40
CA ALA A 82 -7.47 2.79 -10.69
C ALA A 82 -7.46 3.65 -9.41
N THR A 83 -8.18 4.77 -9.41
CA THR A 83 -8.38 5.61 -8.22
C THR A 83 -9.23 4.87 -7.18
N ALA A 84 -10.35 4.28 -7.59
CA ALA A 84 -11.22 3.50 -6.70
C ALA A 84 -10.51 2.29 -6.06
N ILE A 85 -9.70 1.56 -6.84
CA ILE A 85 -8.91 0.42 -6.31
C ILE A 85 -7.94 0.85 -5.20
N SER A 86 -7.38 2.06 -5.28
CA SER A 86 -6.48 2.57 -4.23
C SER A 86 -7.20 2.96 -2.93
N GLN A 87 -8.54 3.06 -2.95
CA GLN A 87 -9.33 3.61 -1.83
C GLN A 87 -10.18 2.56 -1.12
N VAL A 88 -10.62 1.49 -1.79
CA VAL A 88 -11.46 0.46 -1.18
C VAL A 88 -11.03 -0.96 -1.52
N ASP A 89 -10.89 -1.78 -0.48
CA ASP A 89 -10.62 -3.21 -0.61
C ASP A 89 -11.83 -3.96 -1.19
N GLY A 90 -11.58 -4.75 -2.23
CA GLY A 90 -12.60 -5.53 -2.95
C GLY A 90 -12.98 -4.94 -4.31
N CYS A 91 -12.59 -3.69 -4.59
CA CYS A 91 -12.79 -3.08 -5.91
C CYS A 91 -11.82 -3.64 -6.98
N GLY A 92 -10.72 -4.27 -6.60
CA GLY A 92 -9.76 -4.87 -7.53
C GLY A 92 -8.42 -5.08 -6.86
N THR A 93 -7.38 -5.36 -7.65
CA THR A 93 -6.01 -5.50 -7.13
C THR A 93 -5.12 -4.33 -7.53
N PRO A 94 -4.13 -3.95 -6.70
CA PRO A 94 -3.14 -2.95 -7.09
C PRO A 94 -2.41 -3.29 -8.40
N GLN A 95 -2.12 -4.57 -8.65
CA GLN A 95 -1.47 -5.02 -9.90
C GLN A 95 -2.31 -4.74 -11.14
N GLU A 96 -3.61 -5.02 -11.06
CA GLU A 96 -4.57 -4.78 -12.13
C GLU A 96 -4.64 -3.28 -12.46
N ALA A 97 -4.77 -2.43 -11.44
CA ALA A 97 -4.75 -0.98 -11.59
C ALA A 97 -3.45 -0.46 -12.23
N ILE A 98 -2.30 -0.94 -11.78
CA ILE A 98 -1.00 -0.60 -12.38
C ILE A 98 -0.97 -1.00 -13.87
N GLY A 99 -1.47 -2.19 -14.21
CA GLY A 99 -1.56 -2.67 -15.58
C GLY A 99 -2.38 -1.74 -16.47
N TRP A 100 -3.54 -1.28 -16.00
CA TRP A 100 -4.36 -0.31 -16.73
C TRP A 100 -3.67 1.03 -16.89
N ILE A 101 -3.08 1.58 -15.83
CA ILE A 101 -2.34 2.84 -15.90
C ILE A 101 -1.20 2.74 -16.92
N GLN A 102 -0.42 1.65 -16.90
CA GLN A 102 0.65 1.42 -17.85
C GLN A 102 0.14 1.26 -19.29
N ALA A 103 -1.00 0.61 -19.50
CA ALA A 103 -1.61 0.49 -20.82
C ALA A 103 -2.06 1.86 -21.35
N MET A 104 -2.64 2.71 -20.49
CA MET A 104 -3.01 4.09 -20.84
C MET A 104 -1.79 4.95 -21.15
N LEU A 105 -0.68 4.76 -20.43
CA LEU A 105 0.58 5.46 -20.70
C LEU A 105 1.20 5.14 -22.06
N LYS A 106 0.91 3.95 -22.62
CA LYS A 106 1.41 3.51 -23.93
C LYS A 106 0.64 4.11 -25.10
N GLN A 107 -0.53 4.71 -24.87
CA GLN A 107 -1.34 5.33 -25.91
C GLN A 107 -0.72 6.68 -26.35
N ARG A 108 -0.86 7.06 -27.62
CA ARG A 108 -0.32 8.34 -28.14
C ARG A 108 -1.00 9.52 -27.44
N PHE A 109 -0.20 10.54 -27.06
CA PHE A 109 -0.60 11.81 -26.44
C PHE A 109 -1.06 11.73 -24.97
N VAL A 110 -0.13 11.39 -24.07
CA VAL A 110 -0.27 11.62 -22.63
C VAL A 110 0.42 12.93 -22.29
N SER A 111 -0.27 13.88 -21.65
CA SER A 111 0.34 15.11 -21.14
C SER A 111 1.35 14.80 -20.02
N SER A 112 2.26 15.74 -19.76
CA SER A 112 3.25 15.64 -18.67
C SER A 112 2.59 15.42 -17.31
N GLU A 113 1.46 16.06 -17.07
CA GLU A 113 0.70 16.07 -15.82
C GLU A 113 0.01 14.73 -15.60
N VAL A 114 -0.66 14.20 -16.63
CA VAL A 114 -1.28 12.88 -16.56
C VAL A 114 -0.22 11.79 -16.44
N SER A 115 0.93 11.97 -17.09
CA SER A 115 2.09 11.09 -16.90
C SER A 115 2.59 11.15 -15.46
N TRP A 116 2.78 12.35 -14.89
CA TRP A 116 3.21 12.49 -13.49
C TRP A 116 2.23 11.83 -12.52
N LEU A 117 0.93 12.06 -12.70
CA LEU A 117 -0.12 11.43 -11.90
C LEU A 117 -0.09 9.91 -12.02
N ALA A 118 0.15 9.38 -13.23
CA ALA A 118 0.31 7.94 -13.46
C ALA A 118 1.40 7.34 -12.58
N HIS A 119 2.57 7.98 -12.59
CA HIS A 119 3.73 7.50 -11.85
C HIS A 119 3.49 7.62 -10.34
N TYR A 120 2.81 8.67 -9.89
CA TYR A 120 2.41 8.83 -8.50
C TYR A 120 1.42 7.71 -8.07
N GLN A 121 0.35 7.50 -8.83
CA GLN A 121 -0.66 6.48 -8.58
C GLN A 121 -0.02 5.07 -8.54
N ILE A 122 0.86 4.76 -9.50
CA ILE A 122 1.61 3.49 -9.52
C ILE A 122 2.43 3.32 -8.23
N ARG A 123 3.14 4.36 -7.78
CA ARG A 123 3.95 4.29 -6.56
C ARG A 123 3.07 4.06 -5.32
N LEU A 124 1.92 4.72 -5.23
CA LEU A 124 0.96 4.52 -4.15
C LEU A 124 0.46 3.06 -4.11
N LEU A 125 0.06 2.53 -5.26
CA LEU A 125 -0.42 1.15 -5.41
C LEU A 125 0.68 0.12 -5.06
N GLN A 126 1.92 0.37 -5.46
CA GLN A 126 3.07 -0.47 -5.09
C GLN A 126 3.33 -0.45 -3.58
N TYR A 127 3.25 0.73 -2.97
CA TYR A 127 3.41 0.88 -1.53
C TYR A 127 2.33 0.12 -0.76
N GLN A 128 1.06 0.24 -1.19
CA GLN A 128 -0.06 -0.51 -0.61
C GLN A 128 0.16 -2.03 -0.73
N GLN A 129 0.62 -2.51 -1.89
CA GLN A 129 0.95 -3.93 -2.07
C GLN A 129 2.04 -4.38 -1.09
N GLN A 130 3.11 -3.60 -0.94
CA GLN A 130 4.20 -3.92 -0.02
C GLN A 130 3.71 -3.98 1.43
N GLN A 131 2.85 -3.04 1.84
CA GLN A 131 2.24 -3.05 3.17
C GLN A 131 1.39 -4.30 3.40
N GLN A 132 0.58 -4.71 2.42
CA GLN A 132 -0.24 -5.94 2.53
C GLN A 132 0.64 -7.19 2.69
N GLN A 133 1.74 -7.29 1.94
CA GLN A 133 2.70 -8.39 2.06
C GLN A 133 3.36 -8.42 3.44
N GLN A 134 3.76 -7.26 3.95
CA GLN A 134 4.34 -7.15 5.30
C GLN A 134 3.34 -7.55 6.37
N LEU A 135 2.10 -7.05 6.29
CA LEU A 135 1.03 -7.41 7.23
C LEU A 135 0.76 -8.92 7.23
N ALA A 136 0.73 -9.55 6.06
CA ALA A 136 0.56 -11.00 5.94
C ALA A 136 1.72 -11.77 6.59
N ALA A 137 2.96 -11.33 6.35
CA ALA A 137 4.15 -11.94 6.94
C ALA A 137 4.15 -11.81 8.48
N THR A 138 3.89 -10.61 9.00
CA THR A 138 3.81 -10.35 10.44
C THR A 138 2.67 -11.14 11.10
N THR A 139 1.51 -11.24 10.44
CA THR A 139 0.39 -12.05 10.93
C THR A 139 0.74 -13.54 10.99
N ALA A 140 1.46 -14.06 9.99
CA ALA A 140 1.93 -15.44 9.99
C ALA A 140 2.94 -15.71 11.12
N GLU A 141 3.85 -14.77 11.36
CA GLU A 141 4.82 -14.84 12.45
C GLU A 141 4.13 -14.79 13.82
N GLN A 142 3.17 -13.88 14.01
CA GLN A 142 2.38 -13.79 15.23
C GLN A 142 1.66 -15.11 15.54
N LYS A 143 1.00 -15.72 14.54
CA LYS A 143 0.36 -17.04 14.68
C LYS A 143 1.36 -18.13 15.08
N LYS A 144 2.58 -18.10 14.54
CA LYS A 144 3.65 -19.05 14.89
C LYS A 144 4.11 -18.87 16.34
N LEU A 145 4.32 -17.63 16.77
CA LEU A 145 4.69 -17.32 18.15
C LEU A 145 3.58 -17.69 19.14
N GLN A 146 2.32 -17.43 18.81
CA GLN A 146 1.18 -17.83 19.63
C GLN A 146 1.11 -19.35 19.80
N ARG A 147 1.37 -20.12 18.74
CA ARG A 147 1.46 -21.59 18.85
C ARG A 147 2.60 -22.02 19.78
N ARG A 148 3.78 -21.39 19.67
CA ARG A 148 4.92 -21.68 20.55
C ARG A 148 4.60 -21.38 22.02
N LEU A 149 3.99 -20.24 22.31
CA LEU A 149 3.53 -19.90 23.67
C LEU A 149 2.57 -20.96 24.21
N SER A 150 1.55 -21.34 23.42
CA SER A 150 0.60 -22.38 23.84
C SER A 150 1.25 -23.74 24.11
N GLN A 151 2.34 -24.07 23.40
CA GLN A 151 3.10 -25.29 23.62
C GLN A 151 3.95 -25.20 24.89
N MET A 152 4.58 -24.04 25.14
CA MET A 152 5.31 -23.79 26.38
C MET A 152 4.38 -23.85 27.60
N ASP A 153 3.18 -23.25 27.52
CA ASP A 153 2.20 -23.30 28.61
C ASP A 153 1.80 -24.75 28.93
N LYS A 154 1.56 -25.57 27.90
CA LYS A 154 1.31 -27.01 28.08
C LYS A 154 2.49 -27.71 28.74
N SER A 155 3.71 -27.46 28.28
CA SER A 155 4.92 -28.06 28.86
C SER A 155 5.09 -27.66 30.33
N ASN A 156 4.90 -26.39 30.66
CA ASN A 156 4.96 -25.90 32.03
C ASN A 156 3.91 -26.58 32.91
N SER A 157 2.66 -26.71 32.42
CA SER A 157 1.60 -27.42 33.17
C SER A 157 1.92 -28.90 33.43
N ILE A 158 2.64 -29.56 32.51
CA ILE A 158 3.09 -30.95 32.68
C ILE A 158 4.19 -31.00 33.73
N LEU A 159 5.18 -30.12 33.64
CA LEU A 159 6.29 -30.04 34.59
C LEU A 159 5.80 -29.72 36.00
N GLU A 160 4.83 -28.81 36.15
CA GLU A 160 4.21 -28.51 37.44
C GLU A 160 3.53 -29.73 38.06
N LYS A 161 2.80 -30.52 37.26
CA LYS A 161 2.20 -31.78 37.72
C LYS A 161 3.27 -32.79 38.13
N GLN A 162 4.31 -32.97 37.33
CA GLN A 162 5.42 -33.87 37.66
C GLN A 162 6.12 -33.46 38.95
N LEU A 163 6.31 -32.15 39.17
CA LEU A 163 6.90 -31.62 40.41
C LEU A 163 6.02 -31.93 41.64
N GLN A 164 4.69 -31.79 41.50
CA GLN A 164 3.76 -32.17 42.57
C GLN A 164 3.79 -33.67 42.87
N ASP A 165 3.86 -34.52 41.84
CA ASP A 165 3.94 -35.96 42.02
C ASP A 165 5.25 -36.38 42.69
N LEU A 166 6.39 -35.80 42.28
CA LEU A 166 7.67 -36.02 42.94
C LEU A 166 7.63 -35.62 44.42
N LYS A 167 7.04 -34.47 44.74
CA LYS A 167 6.87 -34.03 46.13
C LYS A 167 6.01 -34.99 46.96
N ARG A 168 4.96 -35.59 46.36
CA ARG A 168 4.15 -36.63 47.03
C ARG A 168 4.95 -37.90 47.30
N ILE A 169 5.76 -38.34 46.33
CA ILE A 169 6.64 -39.50 46.48
C ILE A 169 7.65 -39.24 47.60
N GLU A 170 8.31 -38.08 47.61
CA GLU A 170 9.24 -37.67 48.66
C GLU A 170 8.58 -37.71 50.05
N THR A 171 7.40 -37.10 50.17
CA THR A 171 6.63 -37.10 51.44
C THR A 171 6.29 -38.51 51.90
N SER A 172 5.92 -39.40 50.96
CA SER A 172 5.61 -40.81 51.24
C SER A 172 6.84 -41.58 51.71
N ILE A 173 8.00 -41.37 51.07
CA ILE A 173 9.27 -41.98 51.46
C ILE A 173 9.67 -41.53 52.87
N ASN A 174 9.65 -40.23 53.14
CA ASN A 174 10.01 -39.67 54.44
C ASN A 174 9.13 -40.23 55.56
N ARG A 175 7.80 -40.32 55.32
CA ARG A 175 6.88 -40.93 56.27
C ARG A 175 7.22 -42.40 56.56
N ARG A 176 7.54 -43.19 55.52
CA ARG A 176 7.92 -44.62 55.69
C ARG A 176 9.24 -44.78 56.46
N LEU A 177 10.20 -43.88 56.25
CA LEU A 177 11.46 -43.86 56.99
C LEU A 177 11.23 -43.53 58.47
N ASP A 178 10.40 -42.54 58.77
CA ASP A 178 10.04 -42.18 60.15
C ASP A 178 9.30 -43.30 60.87
N GLU A 179 8.38 -43.99 60.19
CA GLU A 179 7.67 -45.16 60.72
C GLU A 179 8.64 -46.31 61.04
N LYS A 180 9.65 -46.53 60.19
CA LYS A 180 10.68 -47.56 60.42
C LYS A 180 11.58 -47.21 61.60
N HIS A 181 12.04 -45.95 61.70
CA HIS A 181 12.88 -45.50 62.82
C HIS A 181 12.20 -45.53 64.19
N LYS A 182 10.87 -45.56 64.26
CA LYS A 182 10.12 -45.71 65.52
C LYS A 182 9.87 -47.16 65.91
N ALA A 183 10.05 -48.09 64.97
CA ALA A 183 9.83 -49.53 65.18
C ALA A 183 11.11 -50.28 65.58
N ASP A 184 12.28 -49.66 65.35
CA ASP A 184 13.60 -50.06 65.84
C ASP A 184 13.91 -49.40 67.20
#